data_AF-A0AAJ0HK59-F1
#
_entry.id   AF-A0AAJ0HK59-F1
#
_cell.length_a   1.000
_cell.length_b   1.000
_cell.length_c   1.000
_cell.angle_alpha   90.00
_cell.angle_beta   90.00
_cell.angle_gamma   90.00
#
_symmetry.space_group_name_H-M   'P 1'
#
loop_
_entity.id
_entity.type
_entity.pdbx_description
1 polymer ?
#
loop_
_entity_poly.entity_id
_entity_poly.type
_entity_poly.pdbx_seq_one_letter_code
_entity_poly.pdbx_strand_id
1 'polypeptide(L)'
;MTSSSSQRSPSPENSAPNDFPTHPTGIQHYTSTDAALAEPAVDVVIVCTPPNTHFALAREALRHGKHVLVGKPFVPTSAEADELAALARHQGLVICVYQNRRWNSDFLTVQKLLSTGSSQSDGSGVLGCLVEFGTHFDRLRLEKPTAWKSTLGMGEGGGVLYDLGTHLLDQVFVLFGMPTTVSAKFVNQREGRLVSGAASLRSRTVCWLFSATKRPGYSSLFASAWPASKLNKCASGFAYAYPP
;
A
#
# COMPACT_ATOMS: atom_id res chain seq x y z
N MET A 1 -10.32 15.89 7.68
CA MET A 1 -10.13 14.95 8.80
C MET A 1 -8.80 14.25 8.62
N THR A 2 -7.78 14.59 9.40
CA THR A 2 -6.52 13.83 9.44
C THR A 2 -6.73 12.61 10.32
N SER A 3 -7.00 11.45 9.75
CA SER A 3 -6.96 10.20 10.51
C SER A 3 -5.51 9.91 10.90
N SER A 4 -5.13 10.22 12.13
CA SER A 4 -3.88 9.72 12.70
C SER A 4 -4.11 8.26 13.10
N SER A 5 -3.58 7.32 12.33
CA SER A 5 -3.49 5.93 12.77
C SER A 5 -2.48 5.87 13.93
N SER A 6 -2.97 5.93 15.17
CA SER A 6 -2.14 5.69 16.35
C SER A 6 -1.83 4.19 16.42
N GLN A 7 -0.59 3.81 16.13
CA GLN A 7 -0.14 2.43 16.19
C GLN A 7 0.64 2.23 17.49
N ARG A 8 0.11 1.40 18.39
CA ARG A 8 0.81 1.00 19.63
C ARG A 8 1.84 -0.08 19.33
N SER A 9 2.86 -0.18 20.17
CA SER A 9 3.72 -1.36 20.20
C SER A 9 2.91 -2.52 20.78
N PRO A 10 2.74 -3.64 20.05
CA PRO A 10 1.97 -4.77 20.56
C PRO A 10 2.70 -5.40 21.76
N SER A 11 1.99 -5.59 22.86
CA SER A 11 2.40 -6.39 24.02
C SER A 11 1.34 -7.44 24.34
N PRO A 12 1.70 -8.58 24.98
CA PRO A 12 0.74 -9.60 25.40
C PRO A 12 -0.34 -9.09 26.36
N GLU A 13 -0.07 -7.97 27.05
CA GLU A 13 -0.99 -7.34 27.99
C GLU A 13 -2.02 -6.44 27.31
N ASN A 14 -1.80 -6.08 26.03
CA ASN A 14 -2.77 -5.31 25.26
C ASN A 14 -3.97 -6.19 24.93
N SER A 15 -5.11 -5.88 25.55
CA SER A 15 -6.35 -6.64 25.40
C SER A 15 -7.50 -5.66 25.24
N ALA A 16 -8.32 -5.84 24.20
CA ALA A 16 -9.49 -5.00 23.96
C ALA A 16 -10.47 -5.01 25.15
N PRO A 17 -10.77 -6.16 25.79
CA PRO A 17 -11.51 -6.20 27.05
C PRO A 17 -10.95 -5.33 28.18
N ASN A 18 -9.62 -5.17 28.27
CA ASN A 18 -9.00 -4.37 29.32
C ASN A 18 -9.03 -2.86 28.98
N ASP A 19 -8.84 -2.53 27.70
CA ASP A 19 -8.87 -1.16 27.20
C ASP A 19 -10.32 -0.60 27.15
N PHE A 20 -11.31 -1.47 26.91
CA PHE A 20 -12.71 -1.11 26.73
C PHE A 20 -13.65 -2.05 27.51
N PRO A 21 -13.53 -2.11 28.85
CA PRO A 21 -14.24 -3.10 29.68
C PRO A 21 -15.77 -2.92 29.70
N THR A 22 -16.25 -1.71 29.44
CA THR A 22 -17.67 -1.35 29.45
C THR A 22 -17.98 -0.45 28.27
N HIS A 23 -17.82 -0.96 27.05
CA HIS A 23 -18.23 -0.17 25.89
C HIS A 23 -19.77 0.01 25.90
N PRO A 24 -20.30 1.25 25.92
CA PRO A 24 -21.73 1.51 26.10
C PRO A 24 -22.63 0.97 24.97
N THR A 25 -22.04 0.41 23.91
CA THR A 25 -22.75 -0.16 22.76
C THR A 25 -22.81 -1.70 22.77
N GLY A 26 -22.35 -2.38 23.83
CA GLY A 26 -22.41 -3.85 23.90
C GLY A 26 -21.48 -4.56 22.91
N ILE A 27 -20.26 -4.04 22.69
CA ILE A 27 -19.28 -4.65 21.79
C ILE A 27 -18.86 -6.01 22.35
N GLN A 28 -19.09 -7.07 21.57
CA GLN A 28 -18.60 -8.40 21.90
C GLN A 28 -17.09 -8.47 21.66
N HIS A 29 -16.34 -8.84 22.69
CA HIS A 29 -14.90 -9.07 22.58
C HIS A 29 -14.61 -10.57 22.51
N TYR A 30 -13.62 -10.93 21.72
CA TYR A 30 -13.10 -12.29 21.62
C TYR A 30 -11.59 -12.27 21.86
N THR A 31 -11.10 -13.25 22.61
CA THR A 31 -9.66 -13.47 22.83
C THR A 31 -9.10 -14.61 21.97
N SER A 32 -9.95 -15.21 21.13
CA SER A 32 -9.61 -16.22 20.14
C SER A 32 -10.11 -15.78 18.77
N THR A 33 -9.23 -15.82 17.76
CA THR A 33 -9.60 -15.54 16.37
C THR A 33 -10.65 -16.53 15.87
N ASP A 34 -10.49 -17.82 16.17
CA ASP A 34 -11.43 -18.86 15.74
C ASP A 34 -12.84 -18.62 16.29
N ALA A 35 -12.95 -18.28 17.58
CA ALA A 35 -14.23 -17.94 18.20
C ALA A 35 -14.88 -16.70 17.54
N ALA A 36 -14.08 -15.70 17.19
CA ALA A 36 -14.57 -14.51 16.49
C ALA A 36 -15.04 -14.82 15.06
N LEU A 37 -14.35 -15.72 14.34
CA LEU A 37 -14.68 -16.11 12.98
C LEU A 37 -15.85 -17.08 12.89
N ALA A 38 -16.08 -17.87 13.96
CA ALA A 38 -17.23 -18.76 14.08
C ALA A 38 -18.55 -18.03 14.33
N GLU A 39 -18.50 -16.75 14.73
CA GLU A 39 -19.70 -15.94 14.99
C GLU A 39 -20.55 -15.78 13.71
N PRO A 40 -21.79 -16.30 13.68
CA PRO A 40 -22.64 -16.20 12.50
C PRO A 40 -23.02 -14.76 12.13
N ALA A 41 -23.09 -13.85 13.12
CA ALA A 41 -23.45 -12.46 12.91
C ALA A 41 -22.35 -11.60 12.25
N VAL A 42 -21.14 -12.14 12.09
CA VAL A 42 -20.03 -11.41 11.45
C VAL A 42 -20.02 -11.69 9.95
N ASP A 43 -20.15 -10.67 9.11
CA ASP A 43 -20.04 -10.80 7.64
C ASP A 43 -18.67 -10.38 7.11
N VAL A 44 -18.02 -9.43 7.78
CA VAL A 44 -16.80 -8.76 7.31
C VAL A 44 -15.75 -8.76 8.42
N VAL A 45 -14.52 -9.13 8.07
CA VAL A 45 -13.35 -9.14 8.95
C VAL A 45 -12.35 -8.09 8.48
N ILE A 46 -11.94 -7.20 9.39
CA ILE A 46 -10.90 -6.21 9.12
C ILE A 46 -9.61 -6.62 9.81
N VAL A 47 -8.58 -6.94 9.03
CA VAL A 47 -7.26 -7.35 9.53
C VAL A 47 -6.35 -6.13 9.63
N CYS A 48 -6.16 -5.62 10.86
CA CYS A 48 -5.30 -4.48 11.19
C CYS A 48 -4.10 -4.87 12.08
N THR A 49 -3.66 -6.12 12.01
CA THR A 49 -2.57 -6.69 12.81
C THR A 49 -1.19 -6.42 12.19
N PRO A 50 -0.08 -6.89 12.79
CA PRO A 50 1.23 -6.82 12.14
C PRO A 50 1.25 -7.57 10.78
N PRO A 51 2.00 -7.07 9.77
CA PRO A 51 1.87 -7.55 8.38
C PRO A 51 2.18 -9.04 8.17
N ASN A 52 3.11 -9.59 8.95
CA ASN A 52 3.46 -11.01 8.91
C ASN A 52 2.30 -11.94 9.32
N THR A 53 1.28 -11.42 10.00
CA THR A 53 0.08 -12.20 10.39
C THR A 53 -1.06 -12.11 9.39
N HIS A 54 -1.01 -11.15 8.46
CA HIS A 54 -2.12 -10.85 7.56
C HIS A 54 -2.55 -12.06 6.73
N PHE A 55 -1.59 -12.79 6.16
CA PHE A 55 -1.88 -13.92 5.28
C PHE A 55 -2.68 -15.01 6.01
N ALA A 56 -2.21 -15.45 7.16
CA ALA A 56 -2.86 -16.50 7.94
C ALA A 56 -4.28 -16.08 8.38
N LEU A 57 -4.42 -14.85 8.90
CA LEU A 57 -5.71 -14.34 9.39
C LEU A 57 -6.72 -14.12 8.27
N ALA A 58 -6.29 -13.55 7.14
CA ALA A 58 -7.15 -13.33 5.98
C ALA A 58 -7.60 -14.66 5.36
N ARG A 59 -6.69 -15.63 5.24
CA ARG A 59 -7.02 -16.96 4.73
C ARG A 59 -8.05 -17.66 5.60
N GLU A 60 -7.91 -17.57 6.92
CA GLU A 60 -8.85 -18.19 7.85
C GLU A 60 -10.22 -17.51 7.80
N ALA A 61 -10.25 -16.18 7.77
CA ALA A 61 -11.50 -15.44 7.62
C ALA A 61 -12.26 -15.83 6.33
N LEU A 62 -11.55 -15.95 5.21
CA LEU A 62 -12.14 -16.43 3.95
C LEU A 62 -12.68 -17.87 4.10
N ARG A 63 -11.92 -18.79 4.71
CA ARG A 63 -12.38 -20.17 5.00
C ARG A 63 -13.65 -20.23 5.82
N HIS A 64 -13.86 -19.28 6.72
CA HIS A 64 -15.09 -19.11 7.49
C HIS A 64 -16.22 -18.39 6.73
N GLY A 65 -16.07 -18.16 5.42
CA GLY A 65 -17.10 -17.52 4.59
C GLY A 65 -17.20 -16.00 4.78
N LYS A 66 -16.17 -15.35 5.33
CA LYS A 66 -16.21 -13.92 5.67
C LYS A 66 -15.56 -13.07 4.59
N HIS A 67 -16.13 -11.91 4.29
CA HIS A 67 -15.45 -10.89 3.48
C HIS A 67 -14.27 -10.31 4.26
N VAL A 68 -13.20 -9.91 3.57
CA VAL A 68 -11.97 -9.47 4.24
C VAL A 68 -11.47 -8.13 3.74
N LEU A 69 -11.22 -7.20 4.66
CA LEU A 69 -10.45 -5.98 4.41
C LEU A 69 -9.11 -6.07 5.14
N VAL A 70 -8.00 -5.99 4.42
CA VAL A 70 -6.66 -6.10 5.01
C VAL A 70 -5.94 -4.76 5.00
N GLY A 71 -5.28 -4.45 6.12
CA GLY A 71 -4.38 -3.31 6.24
C GLY A 71 -3.16 -3.39 5.30
N LYS A 72 -2.35 -2.34 5.29
CA LYS A 72 -1.12 -2.30 4.49
C LYS A 72 0.15 -2.62 5.29
N PRO A 73 1.16 -3.23 4.65
CA PRO A 73 1.11 -3.86 3.32
C PRO A 73 0.16 -5.07 3.32
N PHE A 74 -0.38 -5.44 2.14
CA PHE A 74 -1.40 -6.50 2.05
C PHE A 74 -0.91 -7.81 2.67
N VAL A 75 0.18 -8.34 2.12
CA VAL A 75 0.94 -9.49 2.63
C VAL A 75 2.42 -9.33 2.22
N PRO A 76 3.36 -10.02 2.87
CA PRO A 76 4.79 -9.90 2.56
C PRO A 76 5.18 -10.35 1.16
N THR A 77 4.47 -11.32 0.56
CA THR A 77 4.84 -11.86 -0.77
C THR A 77 3.70 -11.78 -1.78
N SER A 78 4.03 -11.68 -3.08
CA SER A 78 3.03 -11.73 -4.14
C SER A 78 2.36 -13.10 -4.26
N ALA A 79 3.08 -14.19 -3.95
CA ALA A 79 2.51 -15.53 -3.97
C ALA A 79 1.37 -15.69 -2.95
N GLU A 80 1.56 -15.19 -1.73
CA GLU A 80 0.51 -15.15 -0.71
C GLU A 80 -0.68 -14.28 -1.16
N ALA A 81 -0.42 -13.17 -1.84
CA ALA A 81 -1.47 -12.27 -2.34
C ALA A 81 -2.32 -12.96 -3.42
N ASP A 82 -1.66 -13.67 -4.34
CA ASP A 82 -2.31 -14.43 -5.41
C ASP A 82 -3.15 -15.59 -4.83
N GLU A 83 -2.64 -16.29 -3.82
CA GLU A 83 -3.38 -17.36 -3.13
C GLU A 83 -4.66 -16.83 -2.48
N LEU A 84 -4.57 -15.74 -1.72
CA LEU A 84 -5.75 -15.12 -1.09
C LEU A 84 -6.77 -14.64 -2.12
N ALA A 85 -6.30 -14.01 -3.21
CA ALA A 85 -7.18 -13.54 -4.27
C ALA A 85 -7.88 -14.71 -4.98
N ALA A 86 -7.18 -15.83 -5.20
CA ALA A 86 -7.77 -17.04 -5.76
C ALA A 86 -8.79 -17.68 -4.81
N LEU A 87 -8.48 -17.76 -3.52
CA LEU A 87 -9.37 -18.30 -2.50
C LEU A 87 -10.67 -17.49 -2.41
N ALA A 88 -10.57 -16.16 -2.31
CA ALA A 88 -11.73 -15.28 -2.25
C ALA A 88 -12.62 -15.45 -3.49
N ARG A 89 -12.03 -15.48 -4.70
CA ARG A 89 -12.78 -15.74 -5.94
C ARG A 89 -13.48 -17.09 -5.93
N HIS A 90 -12.79 -18.14 -5.50
CA HIS A 90 -13.34 -19.50 -5.45
C HIS A 90 -14.56 -19.58 -4.51
N GLN A 91 -14.53 -18.84 -3.40
CA GLN A 91 -15.63 -18.82 -2.42
C GLN A 91 -16.71 -17.77 -2.73
N GLY A 92 -16.57 -16.98 -3.79
CA GLY A 92 -17.50 -15.89 -4.09
C GLY A 92 -17.43 -14.74 -3.08
N LEU A 93 -16.31 -14.58 -2.38
CA LEU A 93 -16.09 -13.57 -1.35
C LEU A 93 -15.30 -12.37 -1.91
N VAL A 94 -15.39 -11.27 -1.17
CA VAL A 94 -14.63 -10.05 -1.46
C VAL A 94 -13.42 -10.00 -0.53
N ILE A 95 -12.24 -9.82 -1.12
CA ILE A 95 -11.04 -9.41 -0.39
C ILE A 95 -10.54 -8.08 -0.94
N CYS A 96 -10.26 -7.14 -0.03
CA CYS A 96 -9.82 -5.80 -0.38
C CYS A 96 -8.62 -5.37 0.47
N VAL A 97 -7.77 -4.52 -0.09
CA VAL A 97 -6.64 -3.90 0.62
C VAL A 97 -6.99 -2.45 0.93
N TYR A 98 -6.70 -1.99 2.14
CA TYR A 98 -7.01 -0.63 2.58
C TYR A 98 -6.11 0.42 1.89
N GLN A 99 -6.49 0.82 0.68
CA GLN A 99 -5.83 1.81 -0.18
C GLN A 99 -6.26 3.26 0.12
N ASN A 100 -6.20 3.65 1.39
CA ASN A 100 -6.79 4.91 1.87
C ASN A 100 -6.28 6.19 1.18
N ARG A 101 -5.04 6.20 0.69
CA ARG A 101 -4.45 7.39 0.04
C ARG A 101 -5.03 7.73 -1.32
N ARG A 102 -5.88 6.87 -1.90
CA ARG A 102 -6.70 7.22 -3.07
C ARG A 102 -7.70 8.33 -2.78
N TRP A 103 -7.99 8.59 -1.51
CA TRP A 103 -8.89 9.66 -1.07
C TRP A 103 -8.15 10.87 -0.48
N ASN A 104 -6.83 10.95 -0.62
CA ASN A 104 -6.13 12.18 -0.26
C ASN A 104 -6.52 13.32 -1.20
N SER A 105 -6.67 14.53 -0.68
CA SER A 105 -7.09 15.71 -1.45
C SER A 105 -6.12 16.05 -2.59
N ASP A 106 -4.82 15.88 -2.37
CA ASP A 106 -3.79 16.07 -3.40
C ASP A 106 -4.00 15.11 -4.58
N PHE A 107 -4.20 13.83 -4.30
CA PHE A 107 -4.40 12.79 -5.29
C PHE A 107 -5.72 12.95 -6.04
N LEU A 108 -6.81 13.24 -5.34
CA LEU A 108 -8.12 13.52 -5.97
C LEU A 108 -8.06 14.76 -6.88
N THR A 109 -7.28 15.78 -6.50
CA THR A 109 -7.07 16.96 -7.34
C THR A 109 -6.31 16.59 -8.61
N VAL A 110 -5.23 15.81 -8.51
CA VAL A 110 -4.49 15.31 -9.67
C VAL A 110 -5.39 14.46 -10.58
N GLN A 111 -6.18 13.54 -10.02
CA GLN A 111 -7.15 12.75 -10.78
C GLN A 111 -8.13 13.62 -11.56
N LYS A 112 -8.68 14.66 -10.92
CA LYS A 112 -9.60 15.60 -11.55
C LYS A 112 -8.92 16.37 -12.69
N LEU A 113 -7.71 16.89 -12.47
CA LEU A 113 -6.97 17.61 -13.51
C LEU A 113 -6.61 16.72 -14.70
N LEU A 114 -6.39 15.42 -14.45
CA LEU A 114 -6.10 14.46 -15.51
C LEU A 114 -7.36 14.04 -16.29
N SER A 115 -8.51 13.93 -15.62
CA SER A 115 -9.77 13.56 -16.27
C SER A 115 -10.38 14.70 -17.10
N THR A 116 -10.10 15.96 -16.76
CA THR A 116 -10.66 17.13 -17.45
C THR A 116 -9.93 17.56 -18.73
N GLY A 117 -9.02 16.75 -19.28
CA GLY A 117 -8.54 16.95 -20.66
C GLY A 117 -7.08 16.65 -20.96
N SER A 118 -6.24 16.28 -19.98
CA SER A 118 -4.79 16.06 -20.24
C SER A 118 -4.47 14.75 -20.98
N SER A 119 -5.48 13.92 -21.25
CA SER A 119 -5.36 12.74 -22.11
C SER A 119 -5.66 13.05 -23.59
N GLN A 120 -6.03 14.30 -23.92
CA GLN A 120 -6.25 14.69 -25.32
C GLN A 120 -4.92 15.06 -25.98
N SER A 121 -4.65 14.42 -27.11
CA SER A 121 -3.45 14.61 -27.93
C SER A 121 -3.32 16.02 -28.53
N ASP A 122 -4.35 16.85 -28.40
CA ASP A 122 -4.39 18.24 -28.89
C ASP A 122 -3.87 19.26 -27.87
N GLY A 123 -3.58 18.84 -26.63
CA GLY A 123 -3.06 19.70 -25.57
C GLY A 123 -4.09 20.66 -24.96
N SER A 124 -5.39 20.46 -25.18
CA SER A 124 -6.47 21.37 -24.76
C SER A 124 -6.86 21.31 -23.27
N GLY A 125 -6.30 20.38 -22.49
CA GLY A 125 -6.53 20.28 -21.06
C GLY A 125 -5.63 21.19 -20.21
N VAL A 126 -5.98 21.37 -18.93
CA VAL A 126 -5.25 22.24 -17.98
C VAL A 126 -3.75 21.94 -17.91
N LEU A 127 -3.36 20.66 -18.06
CA LEU A 127 -1.97 20.20 -17.96
C LEU A 127 -1.29 20.01 -19.35
N GLY A 128 -2.02 20.20 -20.45
CA GLY A 128 -1.53 19.93 -21.80
C GLY A 128 -1.08 18.47 -22.00
N CYS A 129 -0.01 18.26 -22.76
CA CYS A 129 0.59 16.95 -22.99
C CYS A 129 1.45 16.52 -21.80
N LEU A 130 0.99 15.50 -21.06
CA LEU A 130 1.75 14.94 -19.94
C LEU A 130 2.99 14.18 -20.44
N VAL A 131 4.17 14.62 -20.02
CA VAL A 131 5.46 13.98 -20.36
C VAL A 131 6.01 13.16 -19.19
N GLU A 132 5.88 13.68 -17.97
CA GLU A 132 6.46 13.09 -16.77
C GLU A 132 5.55 13.33 -15.55
N PHE A 133 5.49 12.34 -14.65
CA PHE A 133 4.79 12.43 -13.38
C PHE A 133 5.72 11.96 -12.26
N GLY A 134 5.98 12.84 -11.29
CA GLY A 134 6.75 12.54 -10.08
C GLY A 134 5.87 12.59 -8.83
N THR A 135 5.99 11.60 -7.96
CA THR A 135 5.32 11.56 -6.65
C THR A 135 6.29 11.12 -5.57
N HIS A 136 6.32 11.85 -4.46
CA HIS A 136 7.37 11.73 -3.44
C HIS A 136 6.80 11.81 -2.02
N PHE A 137 7.35 11.00 -1.14
CA PHE A 137 7.16 11.12 0.31
C PHE A 137 8.52 11.30 0.98
N ASP A 138 9.00 12.53 0.95
CA ASP A 138 10.26 12.91 1.58
C ASP A 138 10.03 13.27 3.05
N ARG A 139 10.83 12.65 3.91
CA ARG A 139 10.70 12.82 5.36
C ARG A 139 12.07 13.08 5.96
N LEU A 140 12.27 14.30 6.44
CA LEU A 140 13.40 14.66 7.28
C LEU A 140 13.24 14.03 8.68
N ARG A 141 14.06 13.02 8.99
CA ARG A 141 14.13 12.44 10.34
C ARG A 141 15.59 12.23 10.74
N LEU A 142 16.06 12.99 11.72
CA LEU A 142 17.45 12.95 12.17
C LEU A 142 17.77 11.60 12.85
N GLU A 143 16.85 11.13 13.68
CA GLU A 143 17.01 9.91 14.47
C GLU A 143 16.44 8.67 13.78
N LYS A 144 16.98 7.50 14.13
CA LYS A 144 16.43 6.21 13.70
C LYS A 144 15.10 6.00 14.45
N PRO A 145 13.97 5.80 13.75
CA PRO A 145 12.74 5.46 14.43
C PRO A 145 12.90 4.15 15.20
N THR A 146 12.44 4.14 16.44
CA THR A 146 12.50 3.00 17.36
C THR A 146 11.19 2.19 17.42
N ALA A 147 10.14 2.68 16.76
CA ALA A 147 8.86 1.96 16.68
C ALA A 147 9.03 0.58 16.02
N TRP A 148 8.28 -0.41 16.51
CA TRP A 148 8.35 -1.81 16.06
C TRP A 148 8.26 -1.98 14.53
N LYS A 149 7.43 -1.18 13.84
CA LYS A 149 7.31 -1.23 12.38
C LYS A 149 8.62 -0.91 11.66
N SER A 150 9.47 -0.09 12.28
CA SER A 150 10.77 0.33 11.75
C SER A 150 11.89 -0.67 12.04
N THR A 151 11.62 -1.71 12.84
CA THR A 151 12.55 -2.82 13.09
C THR A 151 12.27 -4.04 12.23
N LEU A 152 11.08 -4.14 11.62
CA LEU A 152 10.74 -5.21 10.68
C LEU A 152 11.63 -5.20 9.44
N GLY A 153 12.10 -6.38 9.05
CA GLY A 153 12.82 -6.60 7.79
C GLY A 153 11.88 -6.63 6.58
N MET A 154 12.44 -6.52 5.37
CA MET A 154 11.66 -6.59 4.12
C MET A 154 10.92 -7.93 3.95
N GLY A 155 11.49 -9.04 4.45
CA GLY A 155 10.84 -10.36 4.42
C GLY A 155 9.57 -10.45 5.28
N GLU A 156 9.40 -9.52 6.23
CA GLU A 156 8.24 -9.44 7.12
C GLU A 156 7.25 -8.35 6.67
N GLY A 157 7.45 -7.78 5.46
CA GLY A 157 6.68 -6.62 4.98
C GLY A 157 7.11 -5.30 5.63
N GLY A 158 8.31 -5.24 6.21
CA GLY A 158 8.90 -4.04 6.81
C GLY A 158 9.72 -3.20 5.83
N GLY A 159 10.04 -1.97 6.22
CA GLY A 159 10.86 -1.06 5.42
C GLY A 159 10.07 -0.04 4.58
N VAL A 160 10.79 0.93 4.01
CA VAL A 160 10.18 2.12 3.39
C VAL A 160 9.40 1.80 2.12
N LEU A 161 9.79 0.74 1.39
CA LEU A 161 9.07 0.30 0.20
C LEU A 161 7.66 -0.18 0.56
N TYR A 162 7.53 -1.03 1.58
CA TYR A 162 6.24 -1.51 2.04
C TYR A 162 5.42 -0.41 2.73
N ASP A 163 6.06 0.42 3.55
CA ASP A 163 5.41 1.51 4.29
C ASP A 163 4.89 2.64 3.39
N LEU A 164 5.69 3.09 2.42
CA LEU A 164 5.37 4.24 1.57
C LEU A 164 5.30 3.91 0.09
N GLY A 165 6.23 3.11 -0.41
CA GLY A 165 6.33 2.79 -1.84
C GLY A 165 5.06 2.14 -2.39
N THR A 166 4.39 1.28 -1.60
CA THR A 166 3.11 0.66 -1.98
C THR A 166 1.99 1.69 -2.22
N HIS A 167 2.05 2.88 -1.62
CA HIS A 167 1.12 3.95 -1.92
C HIS A 167 1.49 4.69 -3.21
N LEU A 168 2.77 4.96 -3.44
CA LEU A 168 3.24 5.65 -4.65
C LEU A 168 2.98 4.81 -5.90
N LEU A 169 3.25 3.50 -5.82
CA LEU A 169 2.94 2.54 -6.87
C LEU A 169 1.45 2.46 -7.18
N ASP A 170 0.62 2.44 -6.14
CA ASP A 170 -0.84 2.43 -6.29
C ASP A 170 -1.35 3.70 -6.99
N GLN A 171 -0.83 4.87 -6.62
CA GLN A 171 -1.18 6.14 -7.26
C GLN A 171 -0.84 6.14 -8.76
N VAL A 172 0.38 5.70 -9.13
CA VAL A 172 0.78 5.60 -10.54
C VAL A 172 -0.13 4.63 -11.30
N PHE A 173 -0.42 3.47 -10.72
CA PHE A 173 -1.31 2.48 -11.32
C PHE A 173 -2.73 3.03 -11.54
N VAL A 174 -3.30 3.70 -10.54
CA VAL A 174 -4.65 4.28 -10.62
C VAL A 174 -4.73 5.41 -11.65
N LEU A 175 -3.69 6.23 -11.77
CA LEU A 175 -3.68 7.35 -12.73
C LEU A 175 -3.43 6.91 -14.17
N PHE A 176 -2.54 5.94 -14.39
CA PHE A 176 -2.00 5.66 -15.73
C PHE A 176 -2.17 4.20 -16.21
N GLY A 177 -2.60 3.31 -15.32
CA GLY A 177 -2.72 1.87 -15.56
C GLY A 177 -1.41 1.11 -15.34
N MET A 178 -1.34 -0.11 -15.88
CA MET A 178 -0.14 -0.95 -15.78
C MET A 178 1.05 -0.31 -16.50
N PRO A 179 2.22 -0.20 -15.86
CA PRO A 179 3.43 0.28 -16.51
C PRO A 179 3.98 -0.76 -17.49
N THR A 180 4.61 -0.30 -18.57
CA THR A 180 5.34 -1.17 -19.53
C THR A 180 6.62 -1.74 -18.90
N THR A 181 7.32 -0.92 -18.11
CA THR A 181 8.59 -1.23 -17.47
C THR A 181 8.64 -0.61 -16.09
N VAL A 182 9.40 -1.23 -15.19
CA VAL A 182 9.65 -0.71 -13.84
C VAL A 182 11.14 -0.76 -13.56
N SER A 183 11.70 0.37 -13.14
CA SER A 183 13.08 0.51 -12.68
C SER A 183 13.08 1.04 -11.26
N ALA A 184 14.01 0.57 -10.43
CA ALA A 184 14.11 1.00 -9.03
C ALA A 184 15.57 1.11 -8.59
N LYS A 185 15.85 2.09 -7.74
CA LYS A 185 17.14 2.27 -7.08
C LYS A 185 16.93 2.33 -5.57
N PHE A 186 17.51 1.37 -4.85
CA PHE A 186 17.46 1.33 -3.40
C PHE A 186 18.78 1.86 -2.83
N VAL A 187 18.70 2.88 -1.97
CA VAL A 187 19.88 3.48 -1.34
C VAL A 187 19.62 3.61 0.15
N ASN A 188 20.58 3.18 0.97
CA ASN A 188 20.59 3.48 2.40
C ASN A 188 21.44 4.73 2.65
N GLN A 189 20.80 5.83 3.04
CA GLN A 189 21.47 7.11 3.28
C GLN A 189 21.65 7.43 4.77
N ARG A 190 21.38 6.48 5.69
CA ARG A 190 21.49 6.75 7.15
C ARG A 190 22.92 7.00 7.63
N GLU A 191 23.90 6.54 6.87
CA GLU A 191 25.33 6.73 7.16
C GLU A 191 25.95 7.89 6.33
N GLY A 192 25.14 8.62 5.56
CA GLY A 192 25.60 9.75 4.76
C GLY A 192 25.94 10.98 5.62
N ARG A 193 27.18 11.45 5.52
CA ARG A 193 27.63 12.76 6.03
C ARG A 193 27.48 13.81 4.93
N LEU A 194 26.63 14.82 5.12
CA LEU A 194 26.76 16.09 4.40
C LEU A 194 27.80 16.94 5.12
N VAL A 195 28.95 17.18 4.49
CA VAL A 195 29.99 18.07 5.00
C VAL A 195 29.96 19.36 4.19
N SER A 196 29.39 20.41 4.76
CA SER A 196 29.78 21.79 4.47
C SER A 196 29.39 22.69 5.64
N GLY A 197 30.36 23.35 6.27
CA GLY A 197 30.18 24.53 7.13
C GLY A 197 29.24 24.36 8.34
N ALA A 198 29.81 23.97 9.48
CA ALA A 198 29.32 24.29 10.84
C ALA A 198 27.80 24.17 11.13
N ALA A 199 27.16 23.08 10.74
CA ALA A 199 26.05 22.45 11.48
C ALA A 199 25.72 21.10 10.80
N SER A 200 25.78 20.00 11.53
CA SER A 200 25.44 18.69 10.96
C SER A 200 23.92 18.58 10.75
N LEU A 201 23.44 19.00 9.59
CA LEU A 201 22.06 18.78 9.16
C LEU A 201 21.94 17.39 8.53
N ARG A 202 21.29 16.46 9.24
CA ARG A 202 21.01 15.11 8.73
C ARG A 202 19.74 15.13 7.87
N SER A 203 19.84 15.58 6.61
CA SER A 203 18.67 15.59 5.73
C SER A 203 18.37 14.24 5.05
N ARG A 204 17.07 13.94 4.84
CA ARG A 204 16.58 12.71 4.19
C ARG A 204 15.63 13.04 3.05
N THR A 205 15.95 12.54 1.87
CA THR A 205 15.06 12.47 0.70
C THR A 205 15.16 11.05 0.17
N VAL A 206 14.03 10.34 0.09
CA VAL A 206 14.00 9.04 -0.57
C VAL A 206 13.55 9.32 -1.99
N CYS A 207 14.52 9.54 -2.88
CA CYS A 207 14.20 9.77 -4.29
C CYS A 207 13.82 8.45 -4.93
N TRP A 208 12.52 8.28 -5.18
CA TRP A 208 11.99 7.26 -6.06
C TRP A 208 11.97 7.83 -7.47
N LEU A 209 12.71 7.23 -8.39
CA LEU A 209 12.47 7.48 -9.81
C LEU A 209 11.67 6.30 -10.35
N PHE A 210 10.34 6.41 -10.29
CA PHE A 210 9.47 5.54 -11.06
C PHE A 210 9.32 6.16 -12.46
N SER A 211 10.11 5.67 -13.41
CA SER A 211 9.84 5.97 -14.82
C SER A 211 9.00 4.83 -15.38
N ALA A 212 7.73 5.13 -15.65
CA ALA A 212 6.84 4.28 -16.42
C ALA A 212 6.64 4.95 -17.79
N THR A 213 7.35 4.48 -18.80
CA THR A 213 7.20 5.00 -20.16
C THR A 213 6.04 4.30 -20.86
N LYS A 214 5.07 5.09 -21.34
CA LYS A 214 3.94 4.61 -22.16
C LYS A 214 4.18 4.79 -23.67
N ARG A 215 5.41 5.11 -24.10
CA ARG A 215 5.72 5.35 -25.53
C ARG A 215 6.33 4.12 -26.21
N PRO A 216 5.78 3.65 -27.34
CA PRO A 216 6.55 2.91 -28.32
C PRO A 216 7.63 3.86 -28.88
N GLY A 217 8.91 3.50 -28.77
CA GLY A 217 9.99 4.17 -29.50
C GLY A 217 11.02 4.98 -28.70
N TYR A 218 11.01 4.97 -27.37
CA TYR A 218 12.10 5.54 -26.55
C TYR A 218 12.76 4.45 -25.71
N SER A 219 13.64 3.67 -26.34
CA SER A 219 14.48 2.66 -25.69
C SER A 219 15.95 3.05 -25.83
N SER A 220 16.44 3.97 -25.01
CA SER A 220 17.88 4.07 -24.78
C SER A 220 18.15 4.86 -23.52
N LEU A 221 18.50 4.12 -22.46
CA LEU A 221 19.50 4.39 -21.42
C LEU A 221 18.98 3.77 -20.11
N PHE A 222 19.76 2.82 -19.58
CA PHE A 222 19.47 1.94 -18.43
C PHE A 222 18.64 0.69 -18.72
N ALA A 223 19.27 -0.25 -19.43
CA ALA A 223 18.83 -1.64 -19.52
C ALA A 223 19.49 -2.50 -18.42
N SER A 224 18.69 -2.97 -17.47
CA SER A 224 18.79 -4.33 -16.93
C SER A 224 17.38 -4.79 -16.57
N ALA A 225 16.77 -5.49 -17.53
CA ALA A 225 15.34 -5.79 -17.55
C ALA A 225 14.98 -7.02 -16.71
N TRP A 226 13.85 -6.93 -16.01
CA TRP A 226 13.06 -8.10 -15.63
C TRP A 226 11.93 -8.26 -16.65
N PRO A 227 11.71 -9.44 -17.25
CA PRO A 227 10.72 -9.59 -18.32
C PRO A 227 9.27 -9.40 -17.82
N ALA A 228 8.51 -8.59 -18.56
CA ALA A 228 7.11 -8.22 -18.30
C ALA A 228 6.11 -9.40 -18.34
N SER A 229 6.53 -10.59 -18.79
CA SER A 229 5.68 -11.79 -18.87
C SER A 229 5.22 -12.34 -17.52
N LYS A 230 5.82 -11.90 -16.40
CA LYS A 230 5.38 -12.24 -15.04
C LYS A 230 4.36 -11.27 -14.42
N LEU A 231 4.06 -10.13 -15.05
CA LEU A 231 3.10 -9.13 -14.56
C LEU A 231 1.67 -9.29 -15.13
N ASN A 232 1.52 -10.08 -16.20
CA ASN A 232 0.27 -10.18 -16.98
C ASN A 232 -0.87 -11.00 -16.34
N LYS A 233 -0.75 -11.47 -15.09
CA LYS A 233 -1.83 -12.23 -14.42
C LYS A 233 -2.53 -11.50 -13.27
N CYS A 234 -2.03 -10.34 -12.82
CA CYS A 234 -2.57 -9.66 -11.63
C CYS A 234 -3.60 -8.54 -11.94
N ALA A 235 -3.66 -8.02 -13.17
CA ALA A 235 -4.49 -6.85 -13.48
C ALA A 235 -5.98 -7.16 -13.76
N SER A 236 -6.33 -8.41 -14.09
CA SER A 236 -7.70 -8.79 -14.45
C SER A 236 -8.60 -9.11 -13.25
N GLY A 237 -8.07 -9.12 -12.02
CA GLY A 237 -8.81 -9.51 -10.82
C GLY A 237 -9.29 -8.37 -9.91
N PHE A 238 -8.87 -7.12 -10.17
CA PHE A 238 -9.18 -5.96 -9.31
C PHE A 238 -10.06 -4.89 -9.97
N ALA A 239 -10.56 -5.16 -11.18
CA ALA A 239 -11.53 -4.30 -11.85
C ALA A 239 -12.95 -4.68 -11.43
N TYR A 240 -13.39 -4.22 -10.26
CA TYR A 240 -14.83 -4.04 -10.07
C TYR A 240 -15.23 -2.77 -10.82
N ALA A 241 -16.07 -2.98 -11.85
CA ALA A 241 -16.67 -1.95 -12.67
C ALA A 241 -17.54 -1.03 -11.80
N TYR A 242 -17.33 0.28 -11.92
CA TYR A 242 -18.38 1.26 -11.67
C TYR A 242 -19.07 1.52 -13.02
N PRO A 243 -20.39 1.30 -13.16
CA PRO A 243 -21.13 1.76 -14.32
C PRO A 243 -21.20 3.31 -14.33
N PRO A 244 -21.48 3.93 -15.49
CA PRO A 244 -21.23 5.35 -15.78
C PRO A 244 -21.90 6.34 -14.83
#